data_AF-A0A9E5CSJ3-F1
#
_entry.id   AF-A0A9E5CSJ3-F1
#
_cell.length_a   1.000
_cell.length_b   1.000
_cell.length_c   1.000
_cell.angle_alpha   90.00
_cell.angle_beta   90.00
_cell.angle_gamma   90.00
#
_symmetry.space_group_name_H-M   'P 1'
#
loop_
_entity.id
_entity.type
_entity.pdbx_description
1 polymer ?
#
loop_
_entity_poly.entity_id
_entity_poly.type
_entity_poly.pdbx_seq_one_letter_code
_entity_poly.pdbx_strand_id
1 'polypeptide(L)'
;MAKEHLWWQTGIVYQIYPRSFQDTSGNGVGDLPGILSRLDYLQWLGVTAIWISPCFRSPMKDFGYDVSDYRDIDPLFGTLSDMDDVIAAAHERGIRVILDFVPNHTSDQHPWFIESRSSRDNP
;
A
#
# COMPACT_ATOMS: atom_id res chain seq x y z
N MET A 1 27.04 -21.45 -18.60
CA MET A 1 26.69 -20.89 -17.27
C MET A 1 25.19 -20.70 -17.24
N ALA A 2 24.51 -21.11 -16.16
CA ALA A 2 23.07 -20.87 -16.04
C ALA A 2 22.82 -19.36 -15.97
N LYS A 3 21.77 -18.89 -16.66
CA LYS A 3 21.38 -17.47 -16.63
C LYS A 3 20.87 -17.16 -15.22
N GLU A 4 21.50 -16.20 -14.55
CA GLU A 4 21.05 -15.78 -13.22
C GLU A 4 19.70 -15.07 -13.34
N HIS A 5 18.72 -15.51 -12.56
CA HIS A 5 17.37 -14.94 -12.58
C HIS A 5 17.32 -13.68 -11.74
N LEU A 6 16.59 -12.66 -12.21
CA LEU A 6 16.25 -11.50 -11.40
C LEU A 6 15.27 -11.93 -10.31
N TRP A 7 15.30 -11.27 -9.15
CA TRP A 7 14.50 -11.66 -7.98
C TRP A 7 13.00 -11.83 -8.30
N TRP A 8 12.43 -10.96 -9.14
CA TRP A 8 11.01 -10.96 -9.49
C TRP A 8 10.61 -12.08 -10.45
N GLN A 9 11.56 -12.74 -11.10
CA GLN A 9 11.30 -13.86 -12.01
C GLN A 9 11.00 -15.16 -11.26
N THR A 10 11.50 -15.28 -10.03
CA THR A 10 11.36 -16.49 -9.20
C THR A 10 10.82 -16.21 -7.80
N GLY A 11 10.63 -14.94 -7.45
CA GLY A 11 10.17 -14.53 -6.13
C GLY A 11 8.73 -14.96 -5.87
N ILE A 12 8.46 -15.35 -4.62
CA ILE A 12 7.12 -15.62 -4.10
C ILE A 12 6.57 -14.31 -3.55
N VAL A 13 5.47 -13.84 -4.13
CA VAL A 13 4.78 -12.61 -3.74
C VAL A 13 3.56 -12.95 -2.90
N TYR A 14 3.41 -12.29 -1.76
CA TYR A 14 2.23 -12.36 -0.91
C TYR A 14 1.46 -11.04 -0.96
N GLN A 15 0.24 -11.07 -1.47
CA GLN A 15 -0.61 -9.89 -1.49
C GLN A 15 -1.24 -9.66 -0.12
N ILE A 16 -1.13 -8.45 0.39
CA ILE A 16 -1.74 -7.99 1.63
C ILE A 16 -2.85 -7.00 1.28
N TYR A 17 -4.06 -7.27 1.77
CA TYR A 17 -5.15 -6.29 1.77
C TYR A 17 -5.18 -5.60 3.15
N PRO A 18 -4.66 -4.35 3.29
CA PRO A 18 -4.35 -3.75 4.60
C PRO A 18 -5.53 -3.76 5.56
N ARG A 19 -6.71 -3.35 5.05
CA ARG A 19 -7.94 -3.20 5.82
C ARG A 19 -8.38 -4.48 6.54
N SER A 20 -7.98 -5.66 6.07
CA SER A 20 -8.44 -6.94 6.61
C SER A 20 -7.29 -7.83 7.11
N PHE A 21 -6.06 -7.31 7.18
CA PHE A 21 -4.91 -8.13 7.57
C PHE A 21 -4.75 -8.23 9.09
N GLN A 22 -4.52 -7.10 9.77
CA GLN A 22 -4.37 -7.07 11.23
C GLN A 22 -4.62 -5.65 11.75
N ASP A 23 -5.62 -5.49 12.62
CA ASP A 23 -5.88 -4.25 13.37
C ASP A 23 -4.99 -4.20 14.62
N THR A 24 -4.40 -3.04 14.88
CA THR A 24 -3.62 -2.75 16.10
C THR A 24 -4.18 -1.58 16.91
N SER A 25 -5.07 -0.78 16.32
CA SER A 25 -5.71 0.38 16.94
C SER A 25 -7.03 0.06 17.67
N GLY A 26 -7.63 -1.10 17.38
CA GLY A 26 -8.91 -1.54 17.93
C GLY A 26 -10.13 -0.92 17.24
N ASN A 27 -9.96 -0.29 16.08
CA ASN A 27 -11.04 0.35 15.32
C ASN A 27 -11.77 -0.61 14.35
N GLY A 28 -11.34 -1.87 14.27
CA GLY A 28 -11.90 -2.90 13.41
C GLY A 28 -11.35 -2.92 11.97
N VAL A 29 -10.32 -2.11 11.69
CA VAL A 29 -9.65 -2.01 10.38
C VAL A 29 -8.16 -2.29 10.54
N GLY A 30 -7.62 -3.13 9.68
CA GLY A 30 -6.19 -3.40 9.66
C GLY A 30 -5.36 -2.21 9.22
N ASP A 31 -4.16 -2.09 9.77
CA ASP A 31 -3.27 -0.92 9.66
C ASP A 31 -1.80 -1.32 9.38
N LEU A 32 -0.95 -0.33 9.07
CA LEU A 32 0.46 -0.54 8.76
C LEU A 32 1.25 -1.13 9.94
N PRO A 33 1.06 -0.70 11.21
CA PRO A 33 1.65 -1.39 12.36
C PRO A 33 1.23 -2.86 12.47
N GLY A 34 0.01 -3.18 12.04
CA GLY A 34 -0.48 -4.55 11.90
C GLY A 34 0.35 -5.36 10.90
N ILE A 35 0.66 -4.81 9.73
CA ILE A 35 1.56 -5.43 8.75
C ILE A 35 2.95 -5.63 9.36
N LEU A 36 3.51 -4.58 9.99
CA LEU A 36 4.81 -4.61 10.65
C LEU A 36 4.90 -5.76 11.67
N SER A 37 3.88 -5.92 12.51
CA SER A 37 3.81 -6.97 13.54
C SER A 37 3.79 -8.41 12.99
N ARG A 38 3.51 -8.58 11.70
CA ARG A 38 3.38 -9.89 11.03
C ARG A 38 4.52 -10.20 10.07
N LEU A 39 5.54 -9.34 9.95
CA LEU A 39 6.66 -9.60 9.06
C LEU A 39 7.44 -10.87 9.43
N ASP A 40 7.54 -11.23 10.71
CA ASP A 40 8.17 -12.48 11.15
C ASP A 40 7.38 -13.71 10.68
N TYR A 41 6.04 -13.62 10.68
CA TYR A 41 5.18 -14.66 10.13
C TYR A 41 5.37 -14.79 8.61
N LEU A 42 5.46 -13.67 7.89
CA LEU A 42 5.65 -13.66 6.44
C LEU A 42 7.05 -14.19 6.07
N GLN A 43 8.07 -13.89 6.88
CA GLN A 43 9.41 -14.46 6.71
C GLN A 43 9.38 -15.98 6.96
N TRP A 44 8.73 -16.45 8.03
CA TRP A 44 8.55 -17.88 8.28
C TRP A 44 7.80 -18.60 7.14
N LEU A 45 6.79 -17.93 6.56
CA LEU A 45 6.03 -18.44 5.42
C LEU A 45 6.90 -18.61 4.17
N GLY A 46 8.05 -17.91 4.09
CA GLY A 46 9.03 -18.02 3.00
C GLY A 46 8.76 -17.09 1.82
N VAL A 47 7.99 -16.02 2.03
CA VAL A 47 7.71 -15.05 0.95
C VAL A 47 8.94 -14.18 0.71
N THR A 48 9.14 -13.76 -0.53
CA THR A 48 10.29 -12.91 -0.92
C THR A 48 9.86 -11.47 -1.19
N ALA A 49 8.57 -11.24 -1.37
CA ALA A 49 8.00 -9.91 -1.54
C ALA A 49 6.57 -9.86 -0.98
N ILE A 50 6.17 -8.69 -0.51
CA ILE A 50 4.79 -8.35 -0.22
C ILE A 50 4.28 -7.34 -1.24
N TRP A 51 3.03 -7.51 -1.67
CA TRP A 51 2.32 -6.52 -2.46
C TRP A 51 1.18 -5.97 -1.62
N ILE A 52 1.27 -4.69 -1.28
CA ILE A 52 0.29 -4.00 -0.43
C ILE A 52 -0.73 -3.33 -1.35
N SER A 53 -1.99 -3.76 -1.27
CA SER A 53 -3.12 -3.06 -1.90
C SER A 53 -3.22 -1.61 -1.40
N PRO A 54 -3.95 -0.70 -2.07
CA PRO A 54 -3.89 0.73 -1.77
C PRO A 54 -4.09 1.08 -0.29
N CYS A 55 -3.17 1.92 0.22
CA CYS A 55 -3.23 2.52 1.55
C CYS A 55 -3.03 4.04 1.52
N PHE A 56 -3.09 4.64 0.34
CA PHE A 56 -3.02 6.10 0.14
C PHE A 56 -4.31 6.76 0.62
N ARG A 57 -4.26 8.09 0.82
CA ARG A 57 -5.47 8.85 1.17
C ARG A 57 -6.59 8.61 0.18
N SER A 58 -7.76 8.28 0.72
CA SER A 58 -8.93 7.93 -0.07
C SER A 58 -10.22 8.20 0.73
N PRO A 59 -11.32 8.62 0.08
CA PRO A 59 -12.65 8.60 0.69
C PRO A 59 -13.17 7.20 1.01
N MET A 60 -12.45 6.15 0.57
CA MET A 60 -12.77 4.74 0.77
C MET A 60 -14.09 4.30 0.13
N LYS A 61 -14.55 4.98 -0.94
CA LYS A 61 -15.75 4.57 -1.68
C LYS A 61 -15.51 3.27 -2.46
N ASP A 62 -14.26 3.02 -2.85
CA ASP A 62 -13.77 1.76 -3.41
C ASP A 62 -12.56 1.25 -2.60
N PHE A 63 -12.65 1.42 -1.27
CA PHE A 63 -11.69 0.89 -0.29
C PHE A 63 -10.21 1.13 -0.64
N GLY A 64 -9.88 2.32 -1.13
CA GLY A 64 -8.50 2.76 -1.39
C GLY A 64 -8.15 2.91 -2.87
N TYR A 65 -8.92 2.33 -3.79
CA TYR A 65 -8.69 2.52 -5.23
C TYR A 65 -9.18 3.90 -5.73
N ASP A 66 -10.07 4.56 -4.99
CA ASP A 66 -10.44 5.96 -5.20
C ASP A 66 -9.47 6.92 -4.47
N VAL A 67 -8.27 7.11 -5.02
CA VAL A 67 -7.18 7.90 -4.39
C VAL A 67 -7.43 9.42 -4.46
N SER A 68 -7.33 10.12 -3.33
CA SER A 68 -7.43 11.59 -3.23
C SER A 68 -6.10 12.30 -3.02
N ASP A 69 -5.06 11.60 -2.54
CA ASP A 69 -3.67 12.08 -2.51
C ASP A 69 -2.71 10.89 -2.69
N TYR A 70 -1.97 10.87 -3.79
CA TYR A 70 -1.01 9.81 -4.13
C TYR A 70 0.29 9.84 -3.31
N ARG A 71 0.50 10.88 -2.49
CA ARG A 71 1.78 11.11 -1.79
C ARG A 71 1.67 10.98 -0.27
N ASP A 72 0.51 10.60 0.24
CA ASP A 72 0.29 10.44 1.67
C ASP A 72 -0.48 9.16 1.96
N ILE A 73 -0.32 8.66 3.18
CA ILE A 73 -1.01 7.48 3.69
C ILE A 73 -2.37 7.92 4.27
N ASP A 74 -3.39 7.08 4.10
CA ASP A 74 -4.67 7.33 4.76
C ASP A 74 -4.52 7.19 6.28
N PRO A 75 -4.99 8.16 7.09
CA PRO A 75 -4.93 8.07 8.55
C PRO A 75 -5.60 6.83 9.13
N LEU A 76 -6.51 6.18 8.37
CA LEU A 76 -7.09 4.90 8.75
C LEU A 76 -6.04 3.78 8.86
N PHE A 77 -4.97 3.85 8.06
CA PHE A 77 -3.90 2.85 7.99
C PHE A 77 -2.63 3.26 8.74
N GLY A 78 -2.44 4.55 9.03
CA GLY A 78 -1.28 5.07 9.75
C GLY A 78 -0.72 6.32 9.11
N THR A 79 0.61 6.43 9.11
CA THR A 79 1.37 7.57 8.61
C THR A 79 2.42 7.15 7.59
N LEU A 80 3.03 8.12 6.90
CA LEU A 80 4.21 7.88 6.07
C LEU A 80 5.37 7.25 6.88
N SER A 81 5.54 7.64 8.15
CA SER A 81 6.57 7.04 9.01
C SER A 81 6.29 5.56 9.28
N ASP A 82 5.04 5.17 9.47
CA ASP A 82 4.69 3.76 9.66
C ASP A 82 4.97 2.93 8.40
N MET A 83 4.79 3.54 7.20
CA MET A 83 5.18 2.90 5.95
C MET A 83 6.70 2.76 5.84
N ASP A 84 7.48 3.78 6.22
CA ASP A 84 8.94 3.71 6.28
C ASP A 84 9.41 2.57 7.20
N ASP A 85 8.78 2.41 8.36
CA ASP A 85 9.07 1.33 9.31
C ASP A 85 8.76 -0.06 8.72
N VAL A 86 7.62 -0.21 8.04
CA VAL A 86 7.27 -1.47 7.33
C VAL A 86 8.31 -1.80 6.25
N ILE A 87 8.70 -0.82 5.44
CA ILE A 87 9.67 -1.00 4.36
C ILE A 87 11.04 -1.38 4.93
N ALA A 88 11.52 -0.67 5.94
CA ALA A 88 12.81 -0.93 6.58
C ALA A 88 12.83 -2.34 7.18
N ALA A 89 11.84 -2.69 8.00
CA ALA A 89 11.75 -3.98 8.66
C ALA A 89 11.55 -5.15 7.68
N ALA A 90 10.84 -4.94 6.57
CA ALA A 90 10.70 -5.94 5.51
C ALA A 90 12.05 -6.18 4.83
N HIS A 91 12.78 -5.12 4.49
CA HIS A 91 14.10 -5.23 3.88
C HIS A 91 15.13 -5.92 4.77
N GLU A 92 15.13 -5.67 6.08
CA GLU A 92 15.96 -6.41 7.04
C GLU A 92 15.71 -7.92 7.01
N ARG A 93 14.49 -8.33 6.68
CA ARG A 93 14.07 -9.73 6.56
C ARG A 93 14.28 -10.32 5.16
N GLY A 94 14.83 -9.53 4.24
CA GLY A 94 14.99 -9.92 2.83
C GLY A 94 13.69 -9.91 2.03
N ILE A 95 12.63 -9.27 2.55
CA ILE A 95 11.31 -9.16 1.91
C ILE A 95 11.25 -7.84 1.14
N ARG A 96 10.95 -7.89 -0.16
CA ARG A 96 10.70 -6.70 -0.99
C ARG A 96 9.30 -6.16 -0.77
N VAL A 97 9.11 -4.84 -0.90
CA VAL A 97 7.79 -4.21 -0.82
C VAL A 97 7.39 -3.67 -2.19
N ILE A 98 6.19 -4.05 -2.64
CA ILE A 98 5.53 -3.54 -3.83
C ILE A 98 4.27 -2.80 -3.36
N LEU A 99 4.10 -1.57 -3.83
CA LEU A 99 2.87 -0.79 -3.61
C LEU A 99 2.01 -0.86 -4.86
N ASP A 100 0.69 -0.94 -4.66
CA ASP A 100 -0.26 -0.74 -5.75
C ASP A 100 -0.15 0.69 -6.31
N PHE A 101 -0.33 0.84 -7.62
CA PHE A 101 -0.34 2.15 -8.28
C PHE A 101 -1.56 2.25 -9.19
N VAL A 102 -2.43 3.22 -8.92
CA VAL A 102 -3.73 3.39 -9.59
C VAL A 102 -3.72 4.66 -10.48
N PRO A 103 -3.11 4.62 -11.68
CA PRO A 103 -2.99 5.80 -12.54
C PRO A 103 -4.21 6.04 -13.45
N ASN A 104 -5.08 5.03 -13.61
CA ASN A 104 -6.17 5.09 -14.59
C ASN A 104 -7.27 6.08 -14.20
N HIS A 105 -7.46 6.36 -12.90
CA HIS A 105 -8.46 7.28 -12.37
C HIS A 105 -8.02 7.83 -11.01
N THR A 106 -8.61 8.95 -10.59
CA THR A 106 -8.50 9.52 -9.24
C THR A 106 -9.87 9.55 -8.56
N SER A 107 -9.92 9.78 -7.25
CA SER A 107 -11.15 10.11 -6.53
C SER A 107 -11.82 11.38 -7.06
N ASP A 108 -13.13 11.49 -6.87
CA ASP A 108 -13.87 12.74 -7.09
C ASP A 108 -13.52 13.84 -6.05
N GLN A 109 -12.81 13.48 -4.98
CA GLN A 109 -12.25 14.40 -3.99
C GLN A 109 -10.78 14.78 -4.27
N HIS A 110 -10.15 14.21 -5.31
CA HIS A 110 -8.78 14.58 -5.65
C HIS A 110 -8.72 16.05 -6.11
N PRO A 111 -7.71 16.86 -5.70
CA PRO A 111 -7.61 18.27 -6.08
C PRO A 111 -7.75 18.52 -7.58
N TRP A 112 -7.12 17.67 -8.40
CA TRP A 112 -7.23 17.72 -9.86
C TRP A 112 -8.68 17.60 -10.36
N PHE A 113 -9.50 16.73 -9.77
CA PHE A 113 -10.89 16.58 -10.20
C PHE A 113 -11.74 17.76 -9.75
N ILE A 114 -11.51 18.28 -8.53
CA ILE A 114 -12.17 19.48 -8.00
C ILE A 114 -11.88 20.69 -8.90
N GLU A 115 -10.63 20.87 -9.32
CA GLU A 115 -10.22 21.91 -10.25
C GLU A 115 -10.85 21.70 -11.63
N SER A 116 -10.71 20.51 -12.20
CA SER A 116 -11.24 20.14 -13.52
C SER A 116 -12.74 20.39 -13.65
N ARG A 117 -13.53 20.10 -12.60
CA ARG A 117 -14.99 20.28 -12.62
C ARG A 117 -15.48 21.69 -12.28
N SER A 118 -14.58 22.60 -11.90
CA SER A 118 -14.95 23.92 -11.37
C SER A 118 -15.59 24.84 -12.42
N SER A 119 -15.23 24.71 -13.69
CA SER A 119 -15.89 25.38 -14.82
C SER A 119 -15.60 24.65 -16.13
N ARG A 120 -16.39 24.92 -17.18
CA ARG A 120 -16.16 24.34 -18.52
C ARG A 120 -14.91 24.88 -19.22
N ASP A 121 -14.43 26.05 -18.77
CA ASP A 121 -13.32 26.80 -19.37
C ASP A 121 -12.11 26.85 -18.43
N ASN A 122 -12.06 25.98 -17.40
CA ASN A 122 -10.87 25.83 -16.57
C ASN A 122 -9.72 25.28 -17.48
N PRO A 123 -8.52 25.90 -17.45
CA PRO A 123 -7.41 25.52 -18.34
C PRO A 123 -6.97 24.05 -18.23
#